data_AF-A0A920P642-F1
#
_entry.id   AF-A0A920P642-F1
#
_cell.length_a   1.000
_cell.length_b   1.000
_cell.length_c   1.000
_cell.angle_alpha   90.00
_cell.angle_beta   90.00
_cell.angle_gamma   90.00
#
_symmetry.space_group_name_H-M   'P 1'
#
loop_
_entity.id
_entity.type
_entity.pdbx_description
1 polymer ?
#
loop_
_entity_poly.entity_id
_entity_poly.type
_entity_poly.pdbx_seq_one_letter_code
_entity_poly.pdbx_strand_id
1 'polypeptide(L)'
;MSDTPLRPTRGDDIPLETVTDTIKRRLFSGERMMLAHVHLDKGAIVPMHSHENEQLTWIIEGALRFWIGEEGSDDFQEMVVSAGETLYIPSNVPHKAEALKTHLM
;
A
#
# COMPACT_ATOMS: atom_id res chain seq x y z
N MET A 1 17.09 15.38 18.03
CA MET A 1 16.82 15.77 16.63
C MET A 1 17.43 14.69 15.75
N SER A 2 16.88 14.42 14.57
CA SER A 2 17.44 13.41 13.66
C SER A 2 18.74 13.93 13.03
N ASP A 3 19.74 13.06 12.90
CA ASP A 3 21.00 13.34 12.18
C ASP A 3 20.92 12.92 10.69
N THR A 4 19.75 12.41 10.25
CA THR A 4 19.54 12.03 8.86
C THR A 4 19.50 13.27 7.96
N PRO A 5 20.32 13.34 6.90
CA PRO A 5 20.34 14.51 6.01
C PRO A 5 19.04 14.63 5.21
N LEU A 6 18.74 15.86 4.78
CA LEU A 6 17.68 16.12 3.81
C LEU A 6 18.00 15.44 2.47
N ARG A 7 17.02 14.71 1.91
CA ARG A 7 17.17 13.95 0.67
C ARG A 7 16.07 14.33 -0.33
N PRO A 8 16.19 15.45 -1.05
CA PRO A 8 15.32 15.70 -2.19
C PRO A 8 15.62 14.66 -3.27
N THR A 9 14.63 13.85 -3.63
CA THR A 9 14.77 12.78 -4.61
C THR A 9 13.55 12.79 -5.51
N ARG A 10 13.73 12.81 -6.83
CA ARG A 10 12.60 12.70 -7.76
C ARG A 10 12.06 11.27 -7.66
N GLY A 11 10.74 11.12 -7.73
CA GLY A 11 10.12 9.80 -7.62
C GLY A 11 10.70 8.77 -8.60
N ASP A 12 11.02 9.20 -9.82
CA ASP A 12 11.57 8.35 -10.87
C ASP A 12 13.00 7.89 -10.63
N ASP A 13 13.76 8.63 -9.81
CA ASP A 13 15.15 8.32 -9.45
C ASP A 13 15.24 7.26 -8.35
N ILE A 14 14.15 7.00 -7.60
CA ILE A 14 14.08 5.95 -6.58
C ILE A 14 13.99 4.60 -7.30
N PRO A 15 14.87 3.61 -7.08
CA PRO A 15 14.83 2.34 -7.81
C PRO A 15 13.46 1.67 -7.84
N LEU A 16 13.06 1.16 -9.01
CA LEU A 16 11.87 0.31 -9.16
C LEU A 16 12.26 -1.12 -8.81
N GLU A 17 11.85 -1.55 -7.62
CA GLU A 17 12.04 -2.91 -7.15
C GLU A 17 10.96 -3.82 -7.74
N THR A 18 11.36 -4.98 -8.26
CA THR A 18 10.45 -6.07 -8.59
C THR A 18 10.34 -6.97 -7.36
N VAL A 19 9.17 -7.00 -6.72
CA VAL A 19 8.90 -7.82 -5.54
C VAL A 19 8.44 -9.21 -5.96
N THR A 20 7.51 -9.25 -6.91
CA THR A 20 7.05 -10.45 -7.61
C THR A 20 6.84 -10.09 -9.08
N ASP A 21 6.48 -11.06 -9.92
CA ASP A 21 6.15 -10.80 -11.34
C ASP A 21 4.99 -9.81 -11.51
N THR A 22 4.12 -9.67 -10.50
CA THR A 22 2.90 -8.84 -10.52
C THR A 22 2.94 -7.64 -9.59
N ILE A 23 4.02 -7.48 -8.80
CA ILE A 23 4.16 -6.42 -7.81
C ILE A 23 5.51 -5.74 -7.99
N LYS A 24 5.46 -4.45 -8.30
CA LYS A 24 6.63 -3.57 -8.37
C LYS A 24 6.43 -2.38 -7.46
N ARG A 25 7.51 -1.82 -6.91
CA ARG A 25 7.41 -0.63 -6.05
C ARG A 25 8.64 0.24 -6.10
N ARG A 26 8.46 1.52 -5.78
CA ARG A 26 9.54 2.42 -5.37
C ARG A 26 9.37 2.71 -3.88
N LEU A 27 10.44 2.55 -3.11
CA LEU A 27 10.42 2.71 -1.65
C LEU A 27 11.28 3.89 -1.23
N PHE A 28 10.68 4.86 -0.52
CA PHE A 28 11.39 5.98 0.08
C PHE A 28 11.13 6.02 1.58
N SER A 29 12.15 5.69 2.38
CA SER A 29 12.00 5.63 3.83
C SER A 29 12.84 6.68 4.52
N GLY A 30 12.26 7.32 5.54
CA GLY A 30 12.98 8.04 6.59
C GLY A 30 13.15 7.16 7.84
N GLU A 31 13.42 7.77 8.99
CA GLU A 31 13.60 7.05 10.26
C GLU A 31 12.31 6.46 10.83
N ARG A 32 11.17 7.11 10.57
CA ARG A 32 9.87 6.79 11.19
C ARG A 32 8.73 6.64 10.19
N MET A 33 9.01 6.88 8.91
CA MET A 33 8.00 6.90 7.86
C MET A 33 8.55 6.26 6.61
N MET A 34 7.65 5.65 5.85
CA MET A 34 7.93 5.06 4.56
C MET A 34 6.86 5.54 3.58
N LEU A 35 7.30 5.97 2.41
CA LEU A 35 6.47 6.24 1.25
C LEU A 35 6.73 5.14 0.23
N ALA A 36 5.69 4.39 -0.11
CA ALA A 36 5.74 3.35 -1.13
C ALA A 36 4.88 3.78 -2.33
N HIS A 37 5.48 3.86 -3.51
CA HIS A 37 4.73 3.97 -4.76
C HIS A 37 4.66 2.56 -5.37
N VAL A 38 3.50 1.92 -5.23
CA VAL A 38 3.31 0.51 -5.58
C VAL A 38 2.51 0.39 -6.88
N HIS A 39 2.99 -0.48 -7.77
CA HIS A 39 2.31 -0.89 -8.98
C HIS A 39 1.91 -2.35 -8.83
N LEU A 40 0.63 -2.63 -8.99
CA LEU A 40 0.03 -3.95 -8.85
C LEU A 40 -0.67 -4.32 -10.13
N ASP A 41 -0.27 -5.43 -10.76
CA ASP A 41 -0.98 -5.98 -11.90
C ASP A 41 -2.35 -6.53 -11.47
N LYS A 42 -3.31 -6.63 -12.40
CA LYS A 42 -4.63 -7.21 -12.09
C LYS A 42 -4.49 -8.58 -11.42
N GLY A 43 -5.15 -8.76 -10.29
CA GLY A 43 -5.13 -10.01 -9.53
C GLY A 43 -3.87 -10.20 -8.68
N ALA A 44 -2.96 -9.23 -8.64
CA ALA A 44 -1.87 -9.24 -7.68
C ALA A 44 -2.43 -9.26 -6.25
N ILE A 45 -1.87 -10.14 -5.42
CA ILE A 45 -2.24 -10.28 -4.01
C ILE A 45 -1.09 -9.81 -3.15
N VAL A 46 -1.38 -8.83 -2.28
CA VAL A 46 -0.58 -8.54 -1.10
C VAL A 46 -1.14 -9.39 0.03
N PRO A 47 -0.39 -10.40 0.54
CA PRO A 47 -0.88 -11.32 1.56
C PRO A 47 -1.34 -10.61 2.83
N MET A 48 -2.11 -11.31 3.66
CA MET A 48 -2.47 -10.84 5.00
C MET A 48 -1.19 -10.59 5.81
N HIS A 49 -1.06 -9.40 6.37
CA HIS A 49 0.07 -9.00 7.20
C HIS A 49 -0.33 -7.85 8.14
N SER A 50 0.54 -7.51 9.07
CA SER A 50 0.43 -6.33 9.91
C SER A 50 1.82 -5.76 10.19
N HIS A 51 1.86 -4.51 10.60
CA HIS A 51 3.09 -3.83 10.98
C HIS A 51 2.79 -2.70 11.97
N GLU A 52 3.80 -2.32 12.75
CA GLU A 52 3.69 -1.25 13.75
C GLU A 52 3.41 0.12 13.11
N ASN A 53 3.91 0.37 11.91
CA ASN A 53 3.62 1.63 11.21
C ASN A 53 2.14 1.71 10.86
N GLU A 54 1.55 2.88 10.99
CA GLU A 54 0.27 3.18 10.35
C GLU A 54 0.43 3.15 8.82
N GLN A 55 -0.64 2.79 8.10
CA GLN A 55 -0.65 2.83 6.65
C GLN A 55 -1.69 3.82 6.13
N LEU A 56 -1.24 4.72 5.25
CA LEU A 56 -2.08 5.56 4.41
C LEU A 56 -1.91 5.10 2.97
N THR A 57 -3.01 4.72 2.33
CA THR A 57 -3.04 4.29 0.94
C THR A 57 -3.89 5.27 0.15
N TRP A 58 -3.30 5.91 -0.86
CA TRP A 58 -4.03 6.74 -1.81
C TRP A 58 -4.02 6.04 -3.18
N ILE A 59 -5.19 5.75 -3.73
CA ILE A 59 -5.30 5.07 -5.02
C ILE A 59 -5.19 6.11 -6.14
N ILE A 60 -4.10 6.04 -6.90
CA ILE A 60 -3.88 6.93 -8.04
C ILE A 60 -4.72 6.49 -9.23
N GLU A 61 -4.69 5.20 -9.55
CA GLU A 61 -5.42 4.57 -10.67
C GLU A 61 -5.93 3.19 -10.28
N GLY A 62 -7.03 2.75 -10.91
CA GLY A 62 -7.64 1.44 -10.66
C GLY A 62 -8.41 1.34 -9.34
N ALA A 63 -8.44 0.15 -8.75
CA ALA A 63 -9.06 -0.09 -7.45
C ALA A 63 -8.40 -1.28 -6.74
N LEU A 64 -8.43 -1.30 -5.41
CA LEU A 64 -7.98 -2.41 -4.59
C LEU A 64 -9.13 -2.92 -3.73
N ARG A 65 -9.25 -4.24 -3.60
CA ARG A 65 -10.08 -4.89 -2.58
C ARG A 65 -9.23 -5.12 -1.36
N PHE A 66 -9.68 -4.64 -0.21
CA PHE A 66 -9.04 -4.83 1.08
C PHE A 66 -9.85 -5.78 1.94
N TRP A 67 -9.16 -6.58 2.74
CA TRP A 67 -9.69 -7.26 3.92
C TRP A 67 -8.92 -6.74 5.12
N ILE A 68 -9.62 -6.23 6.13
CA ILE A 68 -9.08 -5.52 7.29
C ILE A 68 -9.59 -6.21 8.56
N GLY A 69 -8.73 -6.47 9.52
CA GLY A 69 -9.04 -7.20 10.76
C GLY A 69 -8.74 -8.69 10.68
N GLU A 70 -8.94 -9.40 11.80
CA GLU A 70 -8.75 -10.85 11.88
C GLU A 70 -9.95 -11.58 11.28
N GLU A 71 -9.72 -12.59 10.43
CA GLU A 71 -10.82 -13.31 9.80
C GLU A 71 -11.73 -13.99 10.85
N GLY A 72 -13.02 -13.64 10.82
CA GLY A 72 -14.02 -14.15 11.77
C GLY A 72 -14.19 -13.31 13.05
N SER A 73 -13.47 -12.19 13.20
CA SER A 73 -13.72 -11.22 14.27
C SER A 73 -14.89 -10.27 13.93
N ASP A 74 -15.44 -9.63 14.96
CA ASP A 74 -16.55 -8.67 14.80
C ASP A 74 -16.15 -7.40 14.04
N ASP A 75 -14.85 -7.09 13.99
CA ASP A 75 -14.27 -5.94 13.30
C ASP A 75 -13.68 -6.28 11.92
N PHE A 76 -13.83 -7.53 11.45
CA PHE A 76 -13.42 -7.92 10.11
C PHE A 76 -14.26 -7.21 9.05
N GLN A 77 -13.60 -6.53 8.12
CA GLN A 77 -14.24 -5.77 7.06
C GLN A 77 -13.60 -6.04 5.72
N GLU A 78 -14.45 -6.03 4.70
CA GLU A 78 -14.03 -6.07 3.31
C GLU A 78 -14.54 -4.83 2.58
N MET A 79 -13.69 -4.18 1.81
CA MET A 79 -14.06 -2.97 1.06
C MET A 79 -13.25 -2.83 -0.22
N VAL A 80 -13.82 -2.12 -1.18
CA VAL A 80 -13.11 -1.68 -2.39
C VAL A 80 -12.76 -0.21 -2.23
N VAL A 81 -11.50 0.12 -2.49
CA VAL A 81 -10.99 1.49 -2.50
C VAL A 81 -10.54 1.81 -3.93
N SER A 82 -11.12 2.83 -4.53
CA SER A 82 -11.00 3.20 -5.94
C SER A 82 -10.14 4.44 -6.15
N ALA A 83 -9.74 4.70 -7.39
CA ALA A 83 -8.98 5.89 -7.77
C ALA A 83 -9.55 7.19 -7.18
N GLY A 84 -8.67 7.97 -6.55
CA GLY A 84 -9.00 9.20 -5.83
C GLY A 84 -9.32 9.00 -4.34
N GLU A 85 -9.60 7.79 -3.89
CA GLU A 85 -9.91 7.50 -2.48
C GLU A 85 -8.63 7.23 -1.66
N THR A 86 -8.72 7.53 -0.37
CA THR A 86 -7.65 7.30 0.61
C THR A 86 -8.17 6.37 1.71
N LEU A 87 -7.40 5.32 2.01
CA LEU A 87 -7.63 4.42 3.13
C LEU A 87 -6.58 4.65 4.21
N TYR A 88 -7.03 4.79 5.46
CA TYR A 88 -6.20 4.77 6.65
C TYR A 88 -6.35 3.41 7.36
N ILE A 89 -5.23 2.77 7.67
CA ILE A 89 -5.16 1.53 8.44
C ILE A 89 -4.32 1.80 9.70
N PRO A 90 -4.89 1.61 10.91
CA PRO A 90 -4.16 1.81 12.15
C PRO A 90 -2.99 0.82 12.32
N SER A 91 -2.06 1.18 13.20
CA SER A 91 -0.96 0.33 13.65
C SER A 91 -1.45 -1.07 14.04
N ASN A 92 -0.72 -2.10 13.60
CA ASN A 92 -0.94 -3.51 13.93
C ASN A 92 -2.29 -4.12 13.54
N VAL A 93 -3.14 -3.44 12.78
CA VAL A 93 -4.37 -4.03 12.25
C VAL A 93 -4.03 -4.96 11.07
N PRO A 94 -4.38 -6.27 11.12
CA PRO A 94 -4.14 -7.17 10.01
C PRO A 94 -4.85 -6.71 8.75
N HIS A 95 -4.17 -6.75 7.61
CA HIS A 95 -4.75 -6.37 6.34
C HIS A 95 -4.16 -7.14 5.15
N LYS A 96 -5.01 -7.35 4.14
CA LYS A 96 -4.72 -7.98 2.84
C LYS A 96 -5.25 -7.10 1.72
N ALA A 97 -4.58 -7.08 0.57
CA ALA A 97 -5.07 -6.38 -0.62
C ALA A 97 -5.05 -7.25 -1.88
N GLU A 98 -6.03 -7.07 -2.75
CA GLU A 98 -6.07 -7.60 -4.11
C GLU A 98 -6.25 -6.46 -5.11
N ALA A 99 -5.44 -6.46 -6.16
CA ALA A 99 -5.58 -5.49 -7.24
C ALA A 99 -6.75 -5.83 -8.16
N LEU A 100 -7.79 -4.99 -8.09
CA LEU A 100 -8.92 -5.06 -8.99
C LEU A 100 -8.64 -4.19 -10.20
N LYS A 101 -8.73 -4.77 -11.40
CA LYS A 101 -8.73 -3.95 -12.61
C LYS A 101 -10.10 -3.30 -12.73
N THR A 102 -10.18 -2.00 -12.40
CA THR A 102 -11.31 -1.17 -12.84
C THR A 102 -10.84 0.20 -13.28
N HIS A 103 -10.57 0.31 -14.58
CA HIS A 103 -11.03 1.44 -15.37
C HIS A 103 -11.45 0.89 -16.74
N LEU A 104 -12.76 0.74 -16.93
CA LEU A 104 -13.35 0.74 -18.27
C LEU A 104 -13.53 2.22 -18.61
N MET A 105 -12.67 2.77 -19.45
CA MET A 105 -13.12 3.80 -20.38
C MET A 105 -13.52 3.09 -21.67
#